data_AF-A0A2K3JY40-F1
#
_entry.id   AF-A0A2K3JY40-F1
#
_cell.length_a   1.000
_cell.length_b   1.000
_cell.length_c   1.000
_cell.angle_alpha   90.00
_cell.angle_beta   90.00
_cell.angle_gamma   90.00
#
_symmetry.space_group_name_H-M   'P 1'
#
loop_
_entity.id
_entity.type
_entity.pdbx_description
1 polymer ?
#
loop_
_entity_poly.entity_id
_entity_poly.type
_entity_poly.pdbx_seq_one_letter_code
_entity_poly.pdbx_strand_id
1 'polypeptide(L)'
;MGFCEKWIKWISMCLTSIQYSVLVNGESVGPIVPGRGRGDIHGVRVCRGAPSLSHLLFADDCFLFFRADVREAQCMKQILNNYEKASDQAINYAKSEVYFSRNTSNDIKIQISDTLGVSEVMGTGRYLGMPSMIGRNKKALFGYLKDRMWKKIQGWSGKHLSKAGREVLVKSVAQAIPTYCMSTVLLPESL
;
A
#
# COMPACT_ATOMS: atom_id res chain seq x y z
N MET A 1 17.80 6.29 6.44
CA MET A 1 16.64 6.67 7.28
C MET A 1 17.00 6.85 8.76
N GLY A 2 18.28 6.78 9.18
CA GLY A 2 18.67 7.15 10.55
C GLY A 2 18.17 6.24 11.68
N PHE A 3 17.51 5.11 11.38
CA PHE A 3 17.10 4.14 12.40
C PHE A 3 18.31 3.42 13.01
N CYS A 4 18.27 3.15 14.31
CA CYS A 4 19.35 2.45 15.00
C CYS A 4 19.39 0.96 14.62
N GLU A 5 20.57 0.35 14.70
CA GLU A 5 20.77 -1.07 14.32
C GLU A 5 19.85 -2.04 15.07
N LYS A 6 19.60 -1.77 16.36
CA LYS A 6 18.71 -2.59 17.18
C LYS A 6 17.28 -2.62 16.63
N TRP A 7 16.77 -1.46 16.20
CA TRP A 7 15.45 -1.38 15.57
C TRP A 7 15.43 -2.10 14.22
N ILE A 8 16.45 -1.91 13.39
CA ILE A 8 16.58 -2.61 12.10
C ILE A 8 16.59 -4.13 12.33
N LYS A 9 17.32 -4.61 13.33
CA LYS A 9 17.37 -6.03 13.68
C LYS A 9 16.01 -6.56 14.12
N TRP A 10 15.28 -5.83 14.97
CA TRP A 10 13.94 -6.22 15.38
C TRP A 10 12.96 -6.31 14.20
N ILE A 11 12.95 -5.31 13.33
CA ILE A 11 12.13 -5.34 12.12
C ILE A 11 12.53 -6.51 11.22
N SER A 12 13.83 -6.76 11.04
CA SER A 12 14.31 -7.90 10.25
C SER A 12 13.85 -9.23 10.83
N MET A 13 13.87 -9.40 12.15
CA MET A 13 13.38 -10.61 12.82
C MET A 13 11.90 -10.83 12.50
N CYS A 14 11.07 -9.77 12.64
CA CYS A 14 9.65 -9.83 12.31
C CYS A 14 9.37 -10.18 10.84
N LEU A 15 10.19 -9.71 9.90
CA LEU A 15 10.04 -10.01 8.48
C LEU A 15 10.42 -11.46 8.14
N THR A 16 11.43 -12.01 8.81
CA THR A 16 11.93 -13.38 8.54
C THR A 16 11.19 -14.49 9.28
N SER A 17 10.48 -14.16 10.36
CA SER A 17 9.78 -15.15 11.20
C SER A 17 8.28 -15.20 10.93
N ILE A 18 7.78 -14.45 9.95
CA ILE A 18 6.34 -14.35 9.73
C ILE A 18 5.81 -15.67 9.15
N GLN A 19 4.69 -16.14 9.68
CA GLN A 19 3.90 -17.23 9.13
C GLN A 19 2.46 -16.77 9.13
N TYR A 20 1.71 -17.12 8.10
CA TYR A 20 0.31 -16.76 8.02
C TYR A 20 -0.53 -17.92 7.52
N SER A 21 -1.79 -17.94 7.91
CA SER A 21 -2.81 -18.80 7.33
C SER A 21 -3.76 -17.94 6.51
N VAL A 22 -4.23 -18.48 5.40
CA VAL A 22 -5.24 -17.83 4.56
C VAL A 22 -6.54 -18.61 4.67
N LEU A 23 -7.66 -17.91 4.59
CA LEU A 23 -8.95 -18.57 4.48
C LEU A 23 -9.24 -18.77 2.99
N VAL A 24 -9.37 -20.04 2.57
CA VAL A 24 -9.80 -20.41 1.22
C VAL A 24 -11.18 -21.03 1.37
N ASN A 25 -12.20 -20.38 0.80
CA ASN A 25 -13.59 -20.85 0.86
C ASN A 25 -14.12 -21.11 2.29
N GLY A 26 -13.66 -20.30 3.26
CA GLY A 26 -14.04 -20.41 4.67
C GLY A 26 -13.18 -21.39 5.49
N GLU A 27 -12.30 -22.17 4.85
CA GLU A 27 -11.39 -23.09 5.52
C GLU A 27 -10.00 -22.48 5.69
N SER A 28 -9.38 -22.71 6.84
CA SER A 28 -8.02 -22.20 7.12
C SER A 28 -6.97 -23.09 6.47
N VAL A 29 -6.21 -22.52 5.54
CA VAL A 29 -5.07 -23.14 4.87
C VAL A 29 -3.78 -22.52 5.42
N GLY A 30 -2.90 -23.35 6.00
CA GLY A 30 -1.63 -22.91 6.56
C GLY A 30 -0.99 -23.92 7.53
N PRO A 31 0.14 -23.57 8.17
CA PRO A 31 0.83 -22.28 8.06
C PRO A 31 1.62 -22.16 6.75
N ILE A 32 1.44 -21.04 6.06
CA ILE A 32 2.28 -20.66 4.93
C ILE A 32 3.51 -19.98 5.50
N VAL A 33 4.66 -20.63 5.33
CA VAL A 33 5.97 -20.03 5.61
C VAL A 33 6.44 -19.35 4.32
N PRO A 34 6.53 -18.01 4.29
CA PRO A 34 7.00 -17.30 3.11
C PRO A 34 8.45 -17.65 2.82
N GLY A 35 8.66 -18.41 1.75
CA GLY A 35 9.97 -18.72 1.19
C GLY A 35 10.35 -17.73 0.09
N ARG A 36 11.57 -17.88 -0.45
CA ARG A 36 11.85 -17.35 -1.80
C ARG A 36 10.95 -18.15 -2.74
N GLY A 37 10.02 -17.47 -3.42
CA GLY A 37 9.14 -18.11 -4.40
C GLY A 37 9.94 -18.78 -5.53
N ARG A 38 9.27 -19.25 -6.58
CA ARG A 38 9.89 -19.97 -7.71
C ARG A 38 11.03 -19.22 -8.44
N GLY A 39 11.26 -17.95 -8.11
CA GLY A 39 12.26 -17.08 -8.74
C GLY A 39 11.75 -16.36 -9.98
N ASP A 40 10.48 -16.57 -10.34
CA ASP A 40 9.87 -16.02 -11.55
C ASP A 40 9.56 -14.53 -11.45
N ILE A 41 9.30 -14.04 -10.23
CA ILE A 41 9.03 -12.62 -9.93
C ILE A 41 10.17 -12.05 -9.09
N HIS A 42 10.81 -11.00 -9.58
CA HIS A 42 11.95 -10.42 -8.89
C HIS A 42 11.54 -9.53 -7.71
N GLY A 43 10.39 -8.86 -7.79
CA GLY A 43 9.96 -7.89 -6.78
C GLY A 43 10.78 -6.59 -6.77
N VAL A 44 10.64 -5.82 -5.69
CA VAL A 44 11.36 -4.56 -5.44
C VAL A 44 12.24 -4.67 -4.20
N ARG A 45 13.44 -4.06 -4.26
CA ARG A 45 14.33 -3.91 -3.10
C ARG A 45 14.41 -2.45 -2.69
N VAL A 46 14.15 -2.18 -1.41
CA VAL A 46 14.18 -0.82 -0.85
C VAL A 46 15.61 -0.30 -0.70
N CYS A 47 16.56 -1.18 -0.34
CA CYS A 47 17.98 -0.84 -0.25
C CYS A 47 18.87 -2.08 -0.50
N ARG A 48 20.18 -1.87 -0.63
CA ARG A 48 21.15 -2.97 -0.75
C ARG A 48 21.09 -3.83 0.51
N GLY A 49 21.01 -5.15 0.33
CA GLY A 49 20.91 -6.11 1.44
C GLY A 49 19.49 -6.34 1.98
N ALA A 50 18.50 -5.53 1.60
CA ALA A 50 17.11 -5.80 1.96
C ALA A 50 16.55 -7.00 1.18
N PRO A 51 15.64 -7.79 1.79
CA PRO A 51 14.89 -8.80 1.06
C PRO A 51 14.10 -8.16 -0.08
N SER A 52 13.90 -8.92 -1.16
CA SER A 52 13.02 -8.46 -2.23
C SER A 52 11.56 -8.63 -1.81
N LEU A 53 10.76 -7.61 -2.05
CA LEU A 53 9.34 -7.57 -1.76
C LEU A 53 8.56 -7.77 -3.07
N SER A 54 7.72 -8.81 -3.13
CA SER A 54 6.85 -9.04 -4.29
C SER A 54 5.41 -8.59 -4.06
N HIS A 55 4.97 -8.43 -2.81
CA HIS A 55 3.60 -8.03 -2.51
C HIS A 55 3.45 -7.36 -1.14
N LEU A 56 2.41 -6.54 -0.99
CA LEU A 56 1.82 -6.12 0.29
C LEU A 56 0.33 -6.41 0.23
N LEU A 57 -0.20 -7.09 1.24
CA LEU A 57 -1.60 -7.51 1.28
C LEU A 57 -2.26 -6.92 2.52
N PHE A 58 -3.43 -6.31 2.36
CA PHE A 58 -4.27 -5.90 3.47
C PHE A 58 -5.74 -6.01 3.07
N ALA A 59 -6.48 -6.92 3.73
CA ALA A 59 -7.85 -7.24 3.38
C ALA A 59 -7.99 -7.53 1.87
N ASP A 60 -8.78 -6.72 1.16
CA ASP A 60 -9.04 -6.79 -0.28
C ASP A 60 -8.06 -5.97 -1.14
N ASP A 61 -7.24 -5.10 -0.54
CA ASP A 61 -6.29 -4.27 -1.26
C ASP A 61 -4.89 -4.90 -1.29
N CYS A 62 -4.37 -5.11 -2.51
CA CYS A 62 -3.03 -5.64 -2.73
C CYS A 62 -2.14 -4.67 -3.53
N PHE A 63 -0.87 -4.58 -3.12
CA PHE A 63 0.20 -4.05 -3.96
C PHE A 63 1.05 -5.21 -4.44
N LEU A 64 1.27 -5.27 -5.75
CA LEU A 64 2.08 -6.30 -6.39
C LEU A 64 3.29 -5.63 -7.03
N PHE A 65 4.48 -6.14 -6.72
CA PHE A 65 5.76 -5.62 -7.18
C PHE A 65 6.47 -6.67 -8.02
N PHE A 66 6.87 -6.28 -9.21
CA PHE A 66 7.61 -7.11 -10.15
C PHE A 66 8.43 -6.22 -11.09
N ARG A 67 9.37 -6.79 -11.82
CA ARG A 67 10.19 -6.03 -12.77
C ARG A 67 9.33 -5.59 -13.95
N ALA A 68 9.53 -4.37 -14.44
CA ALA A 68 8.82 -3.84 -15.59
C ALA A 68 9.34 -4.48 -16.89
N ASP A 69 9.00 -5.75 -17.11
CA ASP A 69 9.13 -6.45 -18.38
C ASP A 69 7.93 -7.37 -18.64
N VAL A 70 7.77 -7.75 -19.91
CA VAL A 70 6.62 -8.52 -20.39
C VAL A 70 6.57 -9.91 -19.75
N ARG A 71 7.72 -10.52 -19.49
CA ARG A 71 7.79 -11.88 -18.95
C ARG A 71 7.23 -11.93 -17.52
N GLU A 72 7.65 -11.00 -16.66
CA GLU A 72 7.11 -10.92 -15.31
C GLU A 72 5.64 -10.47 -15.28
N ALA A 73 5.23 -9.58 -16.20
CA ALA A 73 3.82 -9.21 -16.33
C ALA A 73 2.92 -10.41 -16.71
N GLN A 74 3.38 -11.26 -17.64
CA GLN A 74 2.69 -12.49 -18.01
C GLN A 74 2.63 -13.48 -16.84
N CYS A 75 3.74 -13.66 -16.14
CA CYS A 75 3.78 -14.50 -14.94
C CYS A 75 2.80 -14.00 -13.87
N MET A 76 2.77 -12.69 -13.64
CA MET A 76 1.82 -12.07 -12.71
C MET A 76 0.37 -12.32 -13.14
N LYS A 77 0.06 -12.12 -14.44
CA LYS A 77 -1.28 -12.41 -14.96
C LYS A 77 -1.68 -13.88 -14.77
N GLN A 78 -0.76 -14.81 -14.96
CA GLN A 78 -1.00 -16.24 -14.70
C GLN A 78 -1.27 -16.53 -13.23
N ILE A 79 -0.50 -15.91 -12.30
CA ILE A 79 -0.73 -16.04 -10.86
C ILE A 79 -2.13 -15.54 -10.50
N LEU A 80 -2.50 -14.36 -11.01
CA LEU A 80 -3.81 -13.76 -10.80
C LEU A 80 -4.95 -14.65 -11.34
N ASN A 81 -4.83 -15.15 -12.55
CA ASN A 81 -5.82 -16.06 -13.13
C ASN A 81 -5.93 -17.39 -12.36
N ASN A 82 -4.82 -17.91 -11.85
CA ASN A 82 -4.83 -19.13 -11.03
C ASN A 82 -5.49 -18.88 -9.68
N TYR A 83 -5.26 -17.70 -9.08
CA TYR A 83 -5.95 -17.28 -7.87
C TYR A 83 -7.46 -17.23 -8.10
N GLU A 84 -7.92 -16.54 -9.15
CA GLU A 84 -9.36 -16.43 -9.46
C GLU A 84 -10.02 -17.80 -9.60
N LYS A 85 -9.36 -18.75 -10.27
CA LYS A 85 -9.85 -20.12 -10.44
C LYS A 85 -9.83 -20.96 -9.15
N ALA A 86 -8.87 -20.72 -8.26
CA ALA A 86 -8.70 -21.52 -7.06
C ALA A 86 -9.55 -21.02 -5.89
N SER A 87 -9.82 -19.72 -5.83
CA SER A 87 -10.59 -19.08 -4.76
C SER A 87 -12.01 -18.73 -5.14
N ASP A 88 -12.42 -18.95 -6.41
CA ASP A 88 -13.69 -18.49 -6.98
C ASP A 88 -13.95 -16.98 -6.80
N GLN A 89 -12.88 -16.20 -6.63
CA GLN A 89 -12.95 -14.73 -6.53
C GLN A 89 -12.61 -14.11 -7.88
N ALA A 90 -13.10 -12.90 -8.12
CA ALA A 90 -12.80 -12.14 -9.33
C ALA A 90 -11.98 -10.89 -8.99
N ILE A 91 -10.93 -10.64 -9.77
CA ILE A 91 -10.12 -9.44 -9.66
C ILE A 91 -10.86 -8.28 -10.32
N ASN A 92 -10.96 -7.17 -9.61
CA ASN A 92 -11.55 -5.96 -10.15
C ASN A 92 -10.51 -5.18 -10.97
N TYR A 93 -10.31 -5.57 -12.23
CA TYR A 93 -9.38 -4.90 -13.15
C TYR A 93 -9.74 -3.42 -13.40
N ALA A 94 -11.01 -3.04 -13.29
CA ALA A 94 -11.45 -1.65 -13.44
C ALA A 94 -11.03 -0.74 -12.27
N LYS A 95 -10.82 -1.31 -11.08
CA LYS A 95 -10.23 -0.61 -9.92
C LYS A 95 -8.73 -0.82 -9.79
N SER A 96 -8.17 -1.76 -10.54
CA SER A 96 -6.75 -2.08 -10.49
C SER A 96 -5.98 -1.14 -11.40
N GLU A 97 -4.83 -0.68 -10.93
CA GLU A 97 -3.99 0.31 -11.62
C GLU A 97 -2.56 -0.20 -11.67
N VAL A 98 -1.82 0.19 -12.71
CA VAL A 98 -0.38 -0.07 -12.81
C VAL A 98 0.41 1.23 -12.77
N TYR A 99 1.50 1.21 -12.02
CA TYR A 99 2.45 2.31 -11.94
C TYR A 99 3.83 1.86 -12.41
N PHE A 100 4.47 2.67 -13.24
CA PHE A 100 5.80 2.39 -13.76
C PHE A 100 6.85 3.37 -13.23
N SER A 101 8.08 2.86 -13.09
CA SER A 101 9.23 3.72 -12.81
C SER A 101 9.48 4.68 -13.98
N ARG A 102 10.14 5.81 -13.71
CA ARG A 102 10.52 6.79 -14.75
C ARG A 102 11.44 6.22 -15.82
N ASN A 103 12.11 5.11 -15.54
CA ASN A 103 13.09 4.49 -16.43
C ASN A 103 12.46 3.43 -17.35
N THR A 104 11.14 3.25 -17.32
CA THR A 104 10.43 2.29 -18.18
C THR A 104 10.02 2.99 -19.48
N SER A 105 10.40 2.42 -20.64
CA SER A 105 10.01 2.95 -21.96
C SER A 105 8.51 2.84 -22.21
N ASN A 106 7.94 3.74 -23.00
CA ASN A 106 6.51 3.73 -23.31
C ASN A 106 6.05 2.43 -23.96
N ASP A 107 6.87 1.82 -24.84
CA ASP A 107 6.52 0.56 -25.49
C ASP A 107 6.30 -0.56 -24.46
N ILE A 108 7.18 -0.63 -23.45
CA ILE A 108 7.06 -1.63 -22.37
C ILE A 108 5.84 -1.34 -21.50
N LYS A 109 5.56 -0.06 -21.20
CA LYS A 109 4.38 0.32 -20.40
C LYS A 109 3.08 -0.11 -21.07
N ILE A 110 2.95 0.12 -22.38
CA ILE A 110 1.78 -0.28 -23.17
C ILE A 110 1.65 -1.80 -23.13
N GLN A 111 2.72 -2.54 -23.46
CA GLN A 111 2.70 -4.01 -23.46
C GLN A 111 2.32 -4.61 -22.11
N ILE A 112 2.82 -4.05 -21.00
CA ILE A 112 2.50 -4.53 -19.65
C ILE A 112 1.04 -4.19 -19.30
N SER A 113 0.59 -2.97 -19.60
CA SER A 113 -0.79 -2.54 -19.33
C SER A 113 -1.79 -3.42 -20.08
N ASP A 114 -1.51 -3.73 -21.35
CA ASP A 114 -2.31 -4.62 -22.18
C ASP A 114 -2.30 -6.05 -21.66
N THR A 115 -1.12 -6.56 -21.26
CA THR A 115 -0.98 -7.92 -20.71
C THR A 115 -1.79 -8.10 -19.43
N LEU A 116 -1.78 -7.10 -18.56
CA LEU A 116 -2.50 -7.14 -17.28
C LEU A 116 -3.98 -6.79 -17.43
N GLY A 117 -4.33 -5.96 -18.41
CA GLY A 117 -5.68 -5.42 -18.61
C GLY A 117 -6.02 -4.29 -17.63
N VAL A 118 -5.05 -3.43 -17.29
CA VAL A 118 -5.21 -2.35 -16.31
C VAL A 118 -4.71 -1.01 -16.87
N SER A 119 -5.20 0.09 -16.33
CA SER A 119 -4.78 1.44 -16.76
C SER A 119 -3.49 1.88 -16.09
N GLU A 120 -2.60 2.53 -16.85
CA GLU A 120 -1.43 3.23 -16.31
C GLU A 120 -1.86 4.48 -15.56
N VAL A 121 -1.27 4.69 -14.37
CA VAL A 121 -1.43 5.94 -13.61
C VAL A 121 -0.08 6.61 -13.35
N MET A 122 -0.09 7.95 -13.34
CA MET A 122 1.11 8.78 -13.08
C MET A 122 1.57 8.73 -11.61
N GLY A 123 0.77 8.14 -10.73
CA GLY A 123 1.08 7.88 -9.33
C GLY A 123 0.07 6.90 -8.76
N THR A 124 0.49 6.09 -7.81
CA THR A 124 -0.40 5.19 -7.07
C THR A 124 -1.30 6.03 -6.15
N GLY A 125 -2.61 5.78 -6.14
CA GLY A 125 -3.60 6.54 -5.36
C GLY A 125 -3.41 6.51 -3.83
N ARG A 126 -4.42 6.04 -3.10
CA ARG A 126 -4.33 5.88 -1.64
C ARG A 126 -4.35 4.40 -1.27
N TYR A 127 -3.48 4.01 -0.35
CA TYR A 127 -3.48 2.70 0.29
C TYR A 127 -3.60 2.90 1.80
N LEU A 128 -4.55 2.21 2.43
CA LEU A 128 -4.85 2.36 3.86
C LEU A 128 -5.13 3.83 4.26
N GLY A 129 -5.72 4.60 3.35
CA GLY A 129 -6.02 6.02 3.56
C GLY A 129 -4.81 6.96 3.52
N MET A 130 -3.61 6.43 3.22
CA MET A 130 -2.37 7.16 3.02
C MET A 130 -2.01 7.26 1.54
N PRO A 131 -1.34 8.34 1.10
CA PRO A 131 -0.82 8.40 -0.26
C PRO A 131 0.20 7.28 -0.48
N SER A 132 -0.05 6.43 -1.47
CA SER A 132 0.79 5.26 -1.75
C SER A 132 2.19 5.63 -2.26
N MET A 133 2.36 6.85 -2.77
CA MET A 133 3.63 7.41 -3.19
C MET A 133 3.89 8.78 -2.56
N ILE A 134 5.04 8.93 -1.92
CA ILE A 134 5.48 10.18 -1.33
C ILE A 134 6.42 10.90 -2.31
N GLY A 135 5.86 11.80 -3.10
CA GLY A 135 6.62 12.62 -4.05
C GLY A 135 7.46 13.73 -3.40
N ARG A 136 8.18 14.49 -4.24
CA ARG A 136 9.01 15.63 -3.78
C ARG A 136 8.17 16.75 -3.13
N ASN A 137 6.94 16.95 -3.60
CA ASN A 137 6.02 17.95 -3.05
C ASN A 137 5.20 17.36 -1.89
N LYS A 138 5.82 17.23 -0.72
CA LYS A 138 5.17 16.71 0.49
C LYS A 138 3.99 17.59 0.95
N LYS A 139 4.06 18.91 0.71
CA LYS A 139 3.00 19.85 1.12
C LYS A 139 1.69 19.60 0.38
N ALA A 140 1.76 19.52 -0.96
CA ALA A 140 0.59 19.17 -1.77
C ALA A 140 0.06 17.76 -1.44
N LEU A 141 0.97 16.82 -1.15
CA LEU A 141 0.61 15.45 -0.82
C LEU A 141 -0.17 15.34 0.50
N PHE A 142 0.18 16.13 1.52
CA PHE A 142 -0.46 16.07 2.84
C PHE A 142 -1.56 17.11 3.05
N GLY A 143 -1.81 18.00 2.09
CA GLY A 143 -2.89 19.00 2.17
C GLY A 143 -4.27 18.40 2.49
N TYR A 144 -4.54 17.18 2.02
CA TYR A 144 -5.79 16.48 2.33
C TYR A 144 -6.02 16.24 3.83
N LEU A 145 -4.96 16.18 4.65
CA LEU A 145 -5.09 15.98 6.10
C LEU A 145 -5.79 17.19 6.71
N LYS A 146 -5.39 18.40 6.30
CA LYS A 146 -6.02 19.65 6.71
C LYS A 146 -7.50 19.66 6.31
N ASP A 147 -7.80 19.30 5.06
CA ASP A 147 -9.17 19.25 4.56
C ASP A 147 -10.04 18.23 5.32
N ARG A 148 -9.49 17.05 5.64
CA ARG A 148 -10.20 16.02 6.42
C ARG A 148 -10.50 16.49 7.84
N MET A 149 -9.52 17.09 8.50
CA MET A 149 -9.70 17.66 9.83
C MET A 149 -10.75 18.78 9.78
N TRP A 150 -10.66 19.67 8.81
CA TRP A 150 -11.60 20.77 8.63
C TRP A 150 -13.03 20.27 8.38
N LYS A 151 -13.22 19.28 7.50
CA LYS A 151 -14.54 18.65 7.27
C LYS A 151 -15.13 18.03 8.53
N LYS A 152 -14.32 17.38 9.38
CA LYS A 152 -14.78 16.84 10.67
C LYS A 152 -15.21 17.96 11.62
N ILE A 153 -14.42 19.02 11.73
CA ILE A 153 -14.72 20.19 12.58
C ILE A 153 -16.01 20.89 12.12
N GLN A 154 -16.17 21.14 10.82
CA GLN A 154 -17.41 21.69 10.25
C GLN A 154 -18.61 20.76 10.48
N GLY A 155 -18.42 19.45 10.40
CA GLY A 155 -19.47 18.47 10.72
C GLY A 155 -19.91 18.49 12.19
N TRP A 156 -19.12 19.09 13.10
CA TRP A 156 -19.45 19.24 14.51
C TRP A 156 -20.00 20.63 14.84
N SER A 157 -19.71 21.66 14.04
CA SER A 157 -20.16 23.03 14.31
C SER A 157 -21.69 23.17 14.27
N GLY A 158 -22.38 22.34 13.50
CA GLY A 158 -23.85 22.27 13.46
C GLY A 158 -24.50 21.50 14.60
N LYS A 159 -23.71 20.90 15.52
CA LYS A 159 -24.22 20.15 16.67
C LYS A 159 -24.16 20.99 17.94
N HIS A 160 -25.20 20.90 18.78
CA HIS A 160 -25.24 21.56 20.10
C HIS A 160 -24.32 20.82 21.08
N LEU A 161 -23.02 21.04 20.94
CA LEU A 161 -21.98 20.41 21.75
C LEU A 161 -21.48 21.38 22.82
N SER A 162 -21.35 20.89 24.06
CA SER A 162 -20.69 21.61 25.14
C SER A 162 -19.21 21.84 24.83
N LYS A 163 -18.59 22.80 25.53
CA LYS A 163 -17.14 23.08 25.40
C LYS A 163 -16.28 21.83 25.63
N ALA A 164 -16.59 21.06 26.67
CA ALA A 164 -15.93 19.80 26.97
C ALA A 164 -16.16 18.74 25.88
N GLY A 165 -17.39 18.62 25.37
CA GLY A 165 -17.70 17.69 24.28
C GLY A 165 -16.92 17.99 22.99
N ARG A 166 -16.74 19.28 22.65
CA ARG A 166 -15.90 19.70 21.51
C ARG A 166 -14.44 19.34 21.73
N GLU A 167 -13.90 19.58 22.92
CA GLU A 167 -12.51 19.25 23.25
C GLU A 167 -12.23 17.74 23.12
N VAL A 168 -13.14 16.89 23.63
CA VAL A 168 -13.02 15.44 23.52
C VAL A 168 -13.02 14.99 22.06
N LEU A 169 -13.88 15.54 21.21
CA LEU A 169 -13.92 15.20 19.78
C LEU A 169 -12.66 15.64 19.03
N VAL A 170 -12.12 16.83 19.36
CA VAL A 170 -10.86 17.29 18.78
C VAL A 170 -9.73 16.33 19.14
N LYS A 171 -9.60 15.94 20.41
CA LYS A 171 -8.52 15.06 20.88
C LYS A 171 -8.65 13.62 20.38
N SER A 172 -9.86 13.05 20.42
CA SER A 172 -10.05 11.63 20.08
C SER A 172 -10.20 11.38 18.58
N VAL A 173 -10.77 12.33 17.82
CA VAL A 173 -11.08 12.12 16.39
C VAL A 173 -10.21 12.98 15.49
N ALA A 174 -10.12 14.30 15.73
CA ALA A 174 -9.39 15.17 14.83
C ALA A 174 -7.87 14.94 14.91
N GLN A 175 -7.31 14.79 16.12
CA GLN A 175 -5.88 14.52 16.32
C GLN A 175 -5.46 13.11 15.87
N ALA A 176 -6.37 12.13 15.88
CA ALA A 176 -6.06 10.78 15.42
C ALA A 176 -5.69 10.72 13.92
N ILE A 177 -6.26 11.61 13.10
CA ILE A 177 -6.02 11.67 11.64
C ILE A 177 -4.54 11.94 11.31
N PRO A 178 -3.92 13.07 11.76
CA PRO A 178 -2.50 13.30 11.53
C PRO A 178 -1.63 12.33 12.33
N THR A 179 -2.06 11.87 13.52
CA THR A 179 -1.27 10.91 14.33
C THR A 179 -1.06 9.59 13.59
N TYR A 180 -2.10 9.06 12.94
CA TYR A 180 -2.00 7.87 12.10
C TYR A 180 -0.99 8.06 10.95
N CYS A 181 -1.04 9.20 10.27
CA CYS A 181 -0.06 9.53 9.22
C CYS A 181 1.37 9.63 9.78
N MET A 182 1.54 10.34 10.90
CA MET A 182 2.83 10.56 11.56
C MET A 182 3.47 9.28 12.10
N SER A 183 2.68 8.24 12.35
CA SER A 183 3.22 6.93 12.74
C SER A 183 4.13 6.30 11.67
N THR A 184 4.00 6.72 10.41
CA THR A 184 4.74 6.17 9.26
C THR A 184 5.55 7.20 8.49
N VAL A 185 5.17 8.49 8.54
CA VAL A 185 5.81 9.55 7.74
C VAL A 185 6.06 10.81 8.57
N LEU A 186 7.26 11.38 8.43
CA LEU A 186 7.55 12.71 8.95
C LEU A 186 6.84 13.78 8.10
N LEU A 187 5.90 14.49 8.71
CA LEU A 187 5.19 15.61 8.07
C LEU A 187 6.15 16.80 7.84
N PRO A 188 5.97 17.56 6.75
CA PRO A 188 6.75 18.77 6.51
C PRO A 188 6.43 19.84 7.57
N GLU A 189 7.41 20.66 7.92
CA GLU A 189 7.26 21.75 8.90
C GLU A 189 6.20 22.80 8.47
N SER A 190 5.96 22.92 7.16
CA SER A 190 4.88 23.76 6.61
C SER A 190 3.86 22.92 5.83
N LEU A 191 2.62 22.90 6.32
CA LEU A 191 1.46 22.21 5.72
C LEU A 191 0.45 23.24 5.19
#